data_AF-A0A0E9LWP9-F1
#
_entry.id   AF-A0A0E9LWP9-F1
#
_cell.length_a   1.000
_cell.length_b   1.000
_cell.length_c   1.000
_cell.angle_alpha   90.00
_cell.angle_beta   90.00
_cell.angle_gamma   90.00
#
_symmetry.space_group_name_H-M   'P 1'
#
loop_
_entity.id
_entity.type
_entity.pdbx_description
1 polymer ?
#
loop_
_entity_poly.entity_id
_entity_poly.type
_entity_poly.pdbx_seq_one_letter_code
_entity_poly.pdbx_strand_id
1 'polypeptide(L)'
;MLLSEAESNKPYKLYLDITEGEEKMVMSVFTPYENMYLVGSAAPGGWDLGNASPMTLDSENPYVFSWTGAITAGELKFSCDKQSDWNGAWFMPVEADRVPTGEVEDMLFTDKSAPEYADYMDVDMKWNIQSAGTYTITLDQLKETVRIVKQ
;
A
#
# COMPACT_ATOMS: atom_id res chain seq x y z
N MET A 1 0.46 -23.36 22.02
CA MET A 1 0.96 -22.26 22.86
C MET A 1 -0.09 -21.16 22.83
N LEU A 2 -0.35 -20.48 23.94
CA LEU A 2 -1.26 -19.33 23.98
C LEU A 2 -0.43 -18.04 23.85
N LEU A 3 -1.02 -17.00 23.25
CA LEU A 3 -0.40 -15.68 23.20
C LEU A 3 -0.32 -15.09 24.63
N SER A 4 0.75 -14.36 24.91
CA SER A 4 0.86 -13.54 26.12
C SER A 4 -0.07 -12.32 26.05
N GLU A 5 -0.22 -11.61 27.17
CA GLU A 5 -0.94 -10.32 27.19
C GLU A 5 -0.29 -9.28 26.28
N ALA A 6 1.05 -9.29 26.17
CA ALA A 6 1.79 -8.39 25.29
C ALA A 6 1.59 -8.71 23.80
N GLU A 7 1.14 -9.91 23.47
CA GLU A 7 0.86 -10.37 22.11
C GLU A 7 -0.65 -10.33 21.79
N SER A 8 -1.51 -10.43 22.80
CA SER A 8 -2.96 -10.46 22.61
C SER A 8 -3.50 -9.10 22.13
N ASN A 9 -4.59 -9.14 21.35
CA ASN A 9 -5.30 -7.95 20.83
C ASN A 9 -4.48 -7.02 19.94
N LYS A 10 -3.41 -7.51 19.32
CA LYS A 10 -2.64 -6.79 18.29
C LYS A 10 -3.04 -7.25 16.89
N PRO A 11 -2.90 -6.39 15.86
CA PRO A 11 -2.97 -6.86 14.49
C PRO A 11 -1.72 -7.70 14.15
N TYR A 12 -1.90 -8.74 13.35
CA TYR A 12 -0.83 -9.63 12.89
C TYR A 12 -0.91 -9.81 11.38
N LYS A 13 0.25 -9.95 10.73
CA LYS A 13 0.33 -10.53 9.39
C LYS A 13 0.66 -12.01 9.51
N LEU A 14 -0.04 -12.82 8.71
CA LEU A 14 0.14 -14.25 8.61
C LEU A 14 0.63 -14.58 7.20
N TYR A 15 1.77 -15.26 7.11
CA TYR A 15 2.27 -15.87 5.89
C TYR A 15 2.20 -17.38 6.05
N LEU A 16 1.63 -18.07 5.06
CA LEU A 16 1.49 -19.51 5.03
C LEU A 16 1.88 -20.02 3.64
N ASP A 17 3.00 -20.71 3.58
CA ASP A 17 3.43 -21.50 2.44
C ASP A 17 3.13 -22.99 2.73
N ILE A 18 2.42 -23.62 1.81
CA ILE A 18 2.05 -25.05 1.85
C ILE A 18 2.64 -25.82 0.66
N THR A 19 3.61 -25.24 -0.03
CA THR A 19 4.35 -25.89 -1.12
C THR A 19 5.13 -27.08 -0.55
N GLU A 20 4.99 -28.23 -1.18
CA GLU A 20 5.64 -29.47 -0.73
C GLU A 20 7.16 -29.29 -0.63
N GLY A 21 7.71 -29.45 0.58
CA GLY A 21 9.14 -29.32 0.86
C GLY A 21 9.63 -27.92 1.25
N GLU A 22 8.77 -26.90 1.18
CA GLU A 22 9.08 -25.50 1.56
C GLU A 22 8.06 -24.96 2.60
N GLU A 23 7.31 -25.85 3.27
CA GLU A 23 6.20 -25.46 4.13
C GLU A 23 6.67 -24.54 5.27
N LYS A 24 6.03 -23.36 5.36
CA LYS A 24 6.40 -22.33 6.33
C LYS A 24 5.18 -21.56 6.79
N MET A 25 5.07 -21.34 8.10
CA MET A 25 4.09 -20.41 8.67
C MET A 25 4.83 -19.34 9.46
N VAL A 26 4.61 -18.06 9.11
CA VAL A 26 5.14 -16.91 9.86
C VAL A 26 3.97 -16.09 10.37
N MET A 27 4.04 -15.75 11.65
CA MET A 27 3.13 -14.81 12.29
C MET A 27 3.96 -13.68 12.87
N SER A 28 3.75 -12.46 12.39
CA SER A 28 4.45 -11.27 12.86
C SER A 28 3.44 -10.22 13.31
N VAL A 29 3.76 -9.51 14.39
CA VAL A 29 2.97 -8.35 14.81
C VAL A 29 3.01 -7.34 13.66
N PHE A 30 1.84 -6.85 13.25
CA PHE A 30 1.78 -5.79 12.26
C PHE A 30 2.12 -4.46 12.93
N THR A 31 3.21 -3.84 12.47
CA THR A 31 3.55 -2.46 12.83
C THR A 31 3.10 -1.55 11.69
N PRO A 32 2.18 -0.60 11.94
CA PRO A 32 1.71 0.30 10.90
C PRO A 32 2.84 1.23 10.44
N TYR A 33 2.86 1.54 9.15
CA TYR A 33 3.68 2.61 8.61
C TYR A 33 3.14 3.95 9.07
N GLU A 34 4.04 4.87 9.41
CA GLU A 34 3.70 6.24 9.83
C GLU A 34 3.57 7.20 8.64
N ASN A 35 4.00 6.76 7.45
CA ASN A 35 3.98 7.56 6.23
C ASN A 35 3.35 6.77 5.08
N MET A 36 2.80 7.50 4.12
CA MET A 36 2.26 6.97 2.87
C MET A 36 2.39 8.04 1.80
N TYR A 37 2.80 7.66 0.59
CA TYR A 37 3.07 8.60 -0.49
C TYR A 37 2.46 8.16 -1.81
N LEU A 38 1.82 9.08 -2.52
CA LEU A 38 1.41 8.88 -3.91
C LEU A 38 2.65 8.95 -4.80
N VAL A 39 2.79 7.94 -5.67
CA VAL A 39 3.86 7.85 -6.68
C VAL A 39 3.25 7.40 -8.00
N GLY A 40 3.64 8.04 -9.11
CA GLY A 40 3.20 7.67 -10.45
C GLY A 40 2.94 8.87 -11.35
N SER A 41 2.78 8.64 -12.66
CA SER A 41 2.55 9.71 -13.65
C SER A 41 1.26 10.51 -13.44
N ALA A 42 0.31 9.99 -12.66
CA ALA A 42 -0.87 10.75 -12.20
C ALA A 42 -0.59 11.68 -11.01
N ALA A 43 0.38 11.33 -10.15
CA ALA A 43 0.66 12.04 -8.91
C ALA A 43 1.40 13.36 -9.15
N PRO A 44 1.25 14.40 -8.29
CA PRO A 44 1.96 15.67 -8.44
C PRO A 44 3.49 15.54 -8.48
N GLY A 45 4.04 14.60 -7.72
CA GLY A 45 5.47 14.28 -7.70
C GLY A 45 5.96 13.39 -8.85
N GLY A 46 5.05 12.87 -9.68
CA GLY A 46 5.39 11.94 -10.75
C GLY A 46 6.07 10.67 -10.22
N TRP A 47 7.06 10.20 -10.98
CA TRP A 47 7.91 9.06 -10.65
C TRP A 47 9.17 9.43 -9.86
N ASP A 48 9.32 10.68 -9.44
CA ASP A 48 10.44 11.13 -8.62
C ASP A 48 10.18 10.81 -7.14
N LEU A 49 10.84 9.77 -6.61
CA LEU A 49 10.70 9.33 -5.22
C LEU A 49 11.10 10.43 -4.22
N GLY A 50 12.05 11.30 -4.57
CA GLY A 50 12.42 12.42 -3.71
C GLY A 50 11.28 13.43 -3.53
N ASN A 51 10.42 13.53 -4.54
CA ASN A 51 9.28 14.45 -4.61
C ASN A 51 7.91 13.75 -4.48
N ALA A 52 7.87 12.48 -4.02
CA ALA A 52 6.64 11.74 -3.82
C ALA A 52 5.66 12.51 -2.89
N SER A 53 4.37 12.49 -3.24
CA SER A 53 3.38 13.36 -2.59
C SER A 53 2.84 12.71 -1.31
N PRO A 54 3.05 13.30 -0.12
CA PRO A 54 2.66 12.67 1.14
C PRO A 54 1.14 12.69 1.35
N MET A 55 0.62 11.59 1.90
CA MET A 55 -0.72 11.52 2.45
C MET A 55 -0.73 11.98 3.92
N THR A 56 -1.91 12.35 4.41
CA THR A 56 -2.15 12.70 5.81
C THR A 56 -2.61 11.47 6.58
N LEU A 57 -1.87 11.07 7.60
CA LEU A 57 -2.29 10.04 8.55
C LEU A 57 -3.46 10.58 9.41
N ASP A 58 -4.47 9.76 9.64
CA ASP A 58 -5.59 10.07 10.53
C ASP A 58 -5.13 10.07 11.99
N SER A 59 -5.49 11.11 12.76
CA SER A 59 -5.06 11.28 14.15
C SER A 59 -5.70 10.30 15.12
N GLU A 60 -6.88 9.78 14.79
CA GLU A 60 -7.66 8.87 15.61
C GLU A 60 -7.49 7.41 15.15
N ASN A 61 -6.98 7.19 13.94
CA ASN A 61 -6.77 5.86 13.38
C ASN A 61 -5.40 5.73 12.68
N PRO A 62 -4.40 5.08 13.31
CA PRO A 62 -3.04 4.96 12.76
C PRO A 62 -2.96 4.08 11.50
N TYR A 63 -4.07 3.47 11.07
CA TYR A 63 -4.13 2.66 9.87
C TYR A 63 -4.67 3.41 8.65
N VAL A 64 -5.22 4.61 8.83
CA VAL A 64 -5.91 5.32 7.75
C VAL A 64 -5.11 6.53 7.30
N PHE A 65 -4.86 6.61 5.99
CA PHE A 65 -4.30 7.76 5.32
C PHE A 65 -5.33 8.39 4.39
N SER A 66 -5.26 9.71 4.26
CA SER A 66 -6.09 10.47 3.33
C SER A 66 -5.27 11.43 2.50
N TRP A 67 -5.71 11.66 1.26
CA TRP A 67 -5.15 12.67 0.38
C TRP A 67 -6.23 13.29 -0.47
N THR A 68 -6.25 14.61 -0.58
CA THR A 68 -7.16 15.32 -1.49
C THR A 68 -6.36 16.34 -2.31
N GLY A 69 -6.53 16.30 -3.62
CA GLY A 69 -5.84 17.23 -4.51
C GLY A 69 -6.04 16.90 -5.98
N ALA A 70 -5.42 17.72 -6.84
CA ALA A 70 -5.46 17.51 -8.27
C ALA A 70 -4.43 16.45 -8.70
N ILE A 71 -4.87 15.49 -9.50
CA ILE A 71 -4.03 14.52 -10.21
C ILE A 71 -4.30 14.56 -11.71
N THR A 72 -3.37 14.06 -12.51
CA THR A 72 -3.53 13.92 -13.97
C THR A 72 -4.01 12.52 -14.34
N ALA A 73 -4.34 12.30 -15.62
CA ALA A 73 -4.45 10.95 -16.14
C ALA A 73 -3.07 10.28 -16.12
N GLY A 74 -3.02 8.98 -15.83
CA GLY A 74 -1.76 8.23 -15.73
C GLY A 74 -1.81 7.15 -14.65
N GLU A 75 -0.62 6.70 -14.26
CA GLU A 75 -0.42 5.61 -13.32
C GLU A 75 -0.30 6.12 -11.89
N LEU A 76 -0.77 5.31 -10.93
CA LEU A 76 -0.65 5.58 -9.50
C LEU A 76 -0.36 4.29 -8.71
N LYS A 77 0.50 4.39 -7.71
CA LYS A 77 0.70 3.43 -6.61
C LYS A 77 1.12 4.17 -5.35
N PHE A 78 1.26 3.46 -4.23
CA PHE A 78 1.61 4.07 -2.95
C PHE A 78 2.87 3.47 -2.35
N SER A 79 3.80 4.32 -1.93
CA SER A 79 4.99 3.92 -1.15
C SER A 79 4.74 4.16 0.33
N CYS A 80 5.16 3.22 1.18
CA CYS A 80 5.02 3.34 2.63
C CYS A 80 6.22 4.00 3.31
N ASP A 81 7.38 4.01 2.65
CA ASP A 81 8.67 4.35 3.25
C ASP A 81 9.50 5.36 2.44
N LYS A 82 9.14 5.60 1.17
CA LYS A 82 9.82 6.52 0.24
C LYS A 82 11.34 6.31 0.22
N GLN A 83 11.76 5.05 0.09
CA GLN A 83 13.17 4.74 -0.11
C GLN A 83 13.72 5.48 -1.34
N SER A 84 15.03 5.71 -1.37
CA SER A 84 15.69 6.34 -2.52
C SER A 84 15.84 5.40 -3.73
N ASP A 85 15.42 4.14 -3.57
CA ASP A 85 15.35 3.13 -4.63
C ASP A 85 13.92 2.55 -4.71
N TRP A 86 13.72 1.55 -5.58
CA TRP A 86 12.43 0.92 -5.81
C TRP A 86 12.19 -0.33 -4.94
N ASN A 87 13.11 -0.63 -4.02
CA ASN A 87 13.07 -1.83 -3.21
C ASN A 87 12.32 -1.63 -1.89
N GLY A 88 11.57 -0.55 -1.73
CA GLY A 88 10.78 -0.30 -0.53
C GLY A 88 9.47 -1.08 -0.42
N ALA A 89 8.66 -0.64 0.54
CA ALA A 89 7.30 -1.12 0.76
C ALA A 89 6.26 -0.38 -0.09
N TRP A 90 5.36 -1.15 -0.70
CA TRP A 90 4.39 -0.67 -1.68
C TRP A 90 2.99 -1.23 -1.44
N PHE A 91 1.99 -0.36 -1.63
CA PHE A 91 0.61 -0.75 -1.90
C PHE A 91 0.25 -0.50 -3.36
N MET A 92 -0.35 -1.51 -3.98
CA MET A 92 -0.67 -1.59 -5.40
C MET A 92 -2.09 -2.15 -5.58
N PRO A 93 -2.73 -2.01 -6.75
CA PRO A 93 -3.96 -2.76 -7.01
C PRO A 93 -3.67 -4.26 -7.10
N VAL A 94 -4.71 -5.07 -6.90
CA VAL A 94 -4.64 -6.54 -7.01
C VAL A 94 -4.45 -7.05 -8.45
N GLU A 95 -4.55 -6.17 -9.45
CA GLU A 95 -4.35 -6.46 -10.86
C GLU A 95 -3.75 -5.25 -11.60
N ALA A 96 -3.05 -5.51 -12.70
CA ALA A 96 -2.44 -4.46 -13.51
C ALA A 96 -3.48 -3.55 -14.18
N ASP A 97 -3.12 -2.28 -14.38
CA ASP A 97 -3.91 -1.25 -15.08
C ASP A 97 -5.32 -1.03 -14.52
N ARG A 98 -5.54 -1.34 -13.25
CA ARG A 98 -6.85 -1.24 -12.61
C ARG A 98 -7.37 0.18 -12.65
N VAL A 99 -8.54 0.37 -13.25
CA VAL A 99 -9.25 1.66 -13.20
C VAL A 99 -9.96 1.77 -11.84
N PRO A 100 -9.74 2.84 -11.05
CA PRO A 100 -10.42 2.96 -9.77
C PRO A 100 -11.94 3.02 -9.93
N THR A 101 -12.65 2.27 -9.10
CA THR A 101 -14.12 2.17 -9.17
C THR A 101 -14.85 3.31 -8.45
N GLY A 102 -14.16 4.06 -7.58
CA GLY A 102 -14.79 5.03 -6.68
C GLY A 102 -15.36 4.43 -5.40
N GLU A 103 -15.36 3.10 -5.28
CA GLU A 103 -15.74 2.36 -4.09
C GLU A 103 -14.48 1.85 -3.35
N VAL A 104 -14.69 1.16 -2.24
CA VAL A 104 -13.60 0.50 -1.51
C VAL A 104 -13.12 -0.70 -2.32
N GLU A 105 -11.80 -0.80 -2.52
CA GLU A 105 -11.13 -1.85 -3.28
C GLU A 105 -9.97 -2.43 -2.48
N ASP A 106 -9.72 -3.72 -2.68
CA ASP A 106 -8.56 -4.39 -2.09
C ASP A 106 -7.25 -3.94 -2.74
N MET A 107 -6.19 -3.94 -1.96
CA MET A 107 -4.83 -3.66 -2.36
C MET A 107 -3.95 -4.90 -2.17
N LEU A 108 -2.88 -4.96 -2.96
CA LEU A 108 -1.76 -5.86 -2.75
C LEU A 108 -0.63 -5.11 -2.02
N PHE A 109 -0.08 -5.73 -0.99
CA PHE A 109 1.10 -5.26 -0.27
C PHE A 109 2.34 -6.08 -0.64
N THR A 110 3.48 -5.41 -0.81
CA THR A 110 4.80 -6.05 -0.85
C THR A 110 5.82 -5.15 -0.18
N ASP A 111 6.81 -5.73 0.49
CA ASP A 111 8.01 -5.03 0.95
C ASP A 111 9.23 -5.67 0.28
N LYS A 112 9.69 -5.04 -0.80
CA LYS A 112 10.76 -5.61 -1.63
C LYS A 112 12.13 -5.60 -0.94
N SER A 113 12.25 -4.97 0.22
CA SER A 113 13.45 -4.96 1.04
C SER A 113 13.48 -6.11 2.04
N ALA A 114 12.34 -6.74 2.29
CA ALA A 114 12.16 -7.80 3.25
C ALA A 114 12.20 -9.18 2.58
N PRO A 115 13.03 -10.12 3.10
CA PRO A 115 13.19 -11.45 2.49
C PRO A 115 11.91 -12.28 2.50
N GLU A 116 10.96 -11.97 3.38
CA GLU A 116 9.63 -12.62 3.42
C GLU A 116 8.80 -12.35 2.16
N TYR A 117 9.12 -11.32 1.39
CA TYR A 117 8.43 -10.94 0.16
C TYR A 117 9.27 -11.19 -1.10
N ALA A 118 10.33 -12.01 -1.02
CA ALA A 118 11.23 -12.28 -2.14
C ALA A 118 10.48 -12.75 -3.40
N ASP A 119 9.46 -13.60 -3.27
CA ASP A 119 8.66 -14.09 -4.41
C ASP A 119 7.79 -12.99 -5.06
N TYR A 120 7.60 -11.86 -4.37
CA TYR A 120 6.79 -10.72 -4.80
C TYR A 120 7.65 -9.52 -5.23
N MET A 121 8.97 -9.70 -5.38
CA MET A 121 9.89 -8.60 -5.71
C MET A 121 9.66 -8.01 -7.10
N ASP A 122 9.17 -8.82 -8.05
CA ASP A 122 8.89 -8.39 -9.42
C ASP A 122 7.48 -7.81 -9.60
N VAL A 123 6.63 -7.87 -8.57
CA VAL A 123 5.28 -7.31 -8.64
C VAL A 123 5.35 -5.79 -8.75
N ASP A 124 4.73 -5.24 -9.77
CA ASP A 124 4.70 -3.79 -10.02
C ASP A 124 3.42 -3.38 -10.77
N MET A 125 2.28 -3.42 -10.06
CA MET A 125 0.96 -3.07 -10.60
C MET A 125 0.60 -1.63 -10.24
N LYS A 126 -0.22 -0.97 -11.08
CA LYS A 126 -0.62 0.43 -10.90
C LYS A 126 -2.10 0.61 -11.19
N TRP A 127 -2.71 1.53 -10.46
CA TRP A 127 -4.01 2.08 -10.85
C TRP A 127 -3.83 2.94 -12.10
N ASN A 128 -4.78 2.86 -13.02
CA ASN A 128 -4.84 3.67 -14.24
C ASN A 128 -5.90 4.77 -14.10
N ILE A 129 -5.47 5.97 -13.70
CA ILE A 129 -6.31 7.16 -13.58
C ILE A 129 -6.67 7.65 -14.99
N GLN A 130 -7.96 7.55 -15.34
CA GLN A 130 -8.43 7.81 -16.70
C GLN A 130 -8.49 9.29 -17.10
N SER A 131 -8.58 10.20 -16.13
CA SER A 131 -8.78 11.62 -16.42
C SER A 131 -8.25 12.50 -15.30
N ALA A 132 -7.73 13.67 -15.67
CA ALA A 132 -7.32 14.66 -14.69
C ALA A 132 -8.54 15.19 -13.89
N GLY A 133 -8.28 15.61 -12.66
CA GLY A 133 -9.27 16.23 -11.78
C GLY A 133 -8.84 16.23 -10.32
N THR A 134 -9.70 16.73 -9.45
CA THR A 134 -9.51 16.62 -8.01
C THR A 134 -10.04 15.28 -7.54
N TYR A 135 -9.23 14.58 -6.75
CA TYR A 135 -9.58 13.29 -6.17
C TYR A 135 -9.42 13.33 -4.66
N THR A 136 -10.24 12.55 -3.97
CA THR A 136 -10.02 12.15 -2.58
C THR A 136 -9.65 10.69 -2.56
N ILE A 137 -8.52 10.38 -1.93
CA ILE A 137 -7.98 9.04 -1.76
C ILE A 137 -7.99 8.73 -0.27
N THR A 138 -8.56 7.59 0.11
CA THR A 138 -8.51 7.06 1.47
C THR A 138 -7.92 5.65 1.42
N LEU A 139 -6.86 5.41 2.18
CA LEU A 139 -6.14 4.14 2.23
C LEU A 139 -6.15 3.62 3.67
N ASP A 140 -6.55 2.37 3.88
CA ASP A 140 -6.50 1.66 5.17
C ASP A 140 -5.46 0.52 5.08
N GLN A 141 -4.29 0.71 5.70
CA GLN A 141 -3.18 -0.24 5.63
C GLN A 141 -3.40 -1.51 6.47
N LEU A 142 -4.31 -1.47 7.44
CA LEU A 142 -4.64 -2.65 8.24
C LEU A 142 -5.58 -3.57 7.48
N LYS A 143 -6.56 -2.98 6.79
CA LYS A 143 -7.50 -3.74 5.95
C LYS A 143 -6.99 -4.00 4.54
N GLU A 144 -5.86 -3.38 4.18
CA GLU A 144 -5.29 -3.40 2.85
C GLU A 144 -6.31 -2.97 1.80
N THR A 145 -7.02 -1.86 2.06
CA THR A 145 -8.04 -1.31 1.14
C THR A 145 -7.78 0.14 0.78
N VAL A 146 -8.27 0.56 -0.39
CA VAL A 146 -8.24 1.94 -0.84
C VAL A 146 -9.58 2.35 -1.44
N ARG A 147 -9.90 3.65 -1.38
CA ARG A 147 -10.98 4.27 -2.12
C ARG A 147 -10.46 5.54 -2.81
N ILE A 148 -10.58 5.60 -4.14
CA ILE A 148 -10.09 6.69 -4.97
C ILE A 148 -11.28 7.32 -5.70
N VAL A 149 -11.71 8.51 -5.26
CA VAL A 149 -12.96 9.14 -5.70
C VAL A 149 -12.67 10.49 -6.36
N LYS A 150 -13.03 10.60 -7.65
CA LYS A 150 -13.08 11.89 -8.33
C LYS A 150 -14.18 12.77 -7.74
N GLN A 151 -13.86 14.03 -7.42
CA GLN A 151 -14.80 15.02 -6.88
C GLN A 151 -15.62 15.69 -7.97
#